data_AF-A0A537QEU0-F1
#
_entry.id   AF-A0A537QEU0-F1
#
_cell.length_a   1.000
_cell.length_b   1.000
_cell.length_c   1.000
_cell.angle_alpha   90.00
_cell.angle_beta   90.00
_cell.angle_gamma   90.00
#
_symmetry.space_group_name_H-M   'P 1'
#
loop_
_entity.id
_entity.type
_entity.pdbx_description
1 polymer ?
#
loop_
_entity_poly.entity_id
_entity_poly.type
_entity_poly.pdbx_seq_one_letter_code
_entity_poly.pdbx_strand_id
1 'polypeptide(L)'
;MRRRTLPRLRRYARALTRNRDRAEDLVQDTLSRALDKERFWQTGTNLGAWLFTIMHNQHLTRSLDAMTRNTRSLGSASPLKSWRRR
;
A
#
# COMPACT_ATOMS: atom_id res chain seq x y z
N MET A 1 6.98 -19.66 8.45
CA MET A 1 7.45 -18.33 7.96
C MET A 1 6.54 -17.12 8.28
N ARG A 2 5.24 -17.28 8.58
CA ARG A 2 4.29 -16.15 8.67
C ARG A 2 4.32 -15.32 9.98
N ARG A 3 4.82 -15.81 11.12
CA ARG A 3 4.57 -15.15 12.44
C ARG A 3 5.52 -13.99 12.81
N ARG A 4 6.75 -13.91 12.28
CA ARG A 4 7.76 -12.92 12.76
C ARG A 4 7.71 -11.56 12.06
N THR A 5 7.13 -11.48 10.87
CA THR A 5 7.09 -10.24 10.07
C THR A 5 5.88 -9.36 10.37
N LEU A 6 4.76 -9.95 10.81
CA LEU A 6 3.52 -9.23 11.14
C LEU A 6 3.70 -8.11 12.18
N PRO A 7 4.42 -8.30 13.30
CA PRO A 7 4.56 -7.25 14.31
C PRO A 7 5.29 -6.00 13.77
N ARG A 8 6.31 -6.20 12.93
CA ARG A 8 7.06 -5.11 12.29
C ARG A 8 6.21 -4.37 11.27
N LEU A 9 5.43 -5.11 10.49
CA LEU A 9 4.51 -4.57 9.48
C LEU A 9 3.39 -3.73 10.12
N ARG A 10 2.79 -4.25 11.20
CA ARG A 10 1.77 -3.54 11.98
C ARG A 10 2.30 -2.25 12.61
N ARG A 11 3.52 -2.26 13.14
CA ARG A 11 4.13 -1.05 13.71
C ARG A 11 4.31 0.05 12.65
N TYR A 12 4.73 -0.33 11.45
CA TYR A 12 4.88 0.61 10.34
C TYR A 12 3.53 1.12 9.83
N ALA A 13 2.54 0.24 9.67
CA ALA A 13 1.18 0.64 9.28
C ALA A 13 0.56 1.64 10.28
N ARG A 14 0.80 1.46 11.58
CA ARG A 14 0.39 2.41 12.62
C ARG A 14 1.09 3.75 12.50
N ALA A 15 2.39 3.77 12.17
CA ALA A 15 3.12 5.02 11.94
C ALA A 15 2.56 5.81 10.75
N LEU A 16 2.11 5.12 9.68
CA LEU A 16 1.53 5.74 8.48
C LEU A 16 0.09 6.24 8.70
N THR A 17 -0.74 5.46 9.38
CA THR A 17 -2.18 5.74 9.50
C THR A 17 -2.55 6.53 10.75
N ARG A 18 -1.68 6.51 11.79
CA ARG A 18 -1.93 7.06 13.13
C ARG A 18 -3.25 6.60 13.78
N ASN A 19 -3.85 5.52 13.28
CA ASN A 19 -5.10 4.96 13.75
C ASN A 19 -4.98 3.42 13.75
N ARG A 20 -5.36 2.78 14.86
CA ARG A 20 -5.20 1.33 15.03
C ARG A 20 -6.02 0.53 14.01
N ASP A 21 -7.29 0.85 13.83
CA ASP A 21 -8.20 0.09 12.97
C ASP A 21 -7.77 0.25 11.50
N ARG A 22 -7.48 1.49 11.07
CA ARG A 22 -6.96 1.75 9.72
C ARG A 22 -5.61 1.08 9.45
N ALA A 23 -4.77 0.92 10.48
CA ALA A 23 -3.51 0.20 10.36
C ALA A 23 -3.73 -1.30 10.13
N GLU A 24 -4.73 -1.89 10.79
CA GLU A 24 -5.08 -3.29 10.62
C GLU A 24 -5.65 -3.57 9.22
N ASP A 25 -6.56 -2.71 8.75
CA ASP A 25 -7.07 -2.76 7.38
C ASP A 25 -5.95 -2.68 6.33
N LEU A 26 -5.03 -1.71 6.52
CA LEU A 26 -3.91 -1.51 5.61
C LEU A 26 -2.99 -2.74 5.56
N VAL A 27 -2.76 -3.39 6.70
CA VAL A 27 -1.97 -4.63 6.75
C VAL A 27 -2.68 -5.77 6.03
N GLN A 28 -3.99 -5.93 6.25
CA GLN A 28 -4.77 -6.97 5.61
C GLN A 28 -4.75 -6.82 4.08
N ASP A 29 -5.02 -5.63 3.57
CA ASP A 29 -4.99 -5.38 2.12
C ASP A 29 -3.59 -5.55 1.52
N THR A 30 -2.55 -5.13 2.25
CA THR A 30 -1.15 -5.31 1.83
C THR A 30 -0.85 -6.80 1.65
N LEU A 31 -1.29 -7.63 2.59
CA LEU A 31 -1.10 -9.08 2.52
C LEU A 31 -1.89 -9.71 1.37
N SER A 32 -3.14 -9.30 1.16
CA SER A 32 -3.96 -9.77 0.02
C SER A 32 -3.27 -9.47 -1.31
N ARG A 33 -2.82 -8.21 -1.51
CA ARG A 33 -2.09 -7.81 -2.72
C ARG A 33 -0.73 -8.48 -2.85
N ALA A 34 -0.06 -8.78 -1.73
CA ALA A 34 1.20 -9.51 -1.74
C ALA A 34 0.99 -10.95 -2.20
N LEU A 35 -0.10 -11.60 -1.79
CA LEU A 35 -0.45 -12.94 -2.30
C LEU A 35 -0.75 -12.90 -3.80
N ASP A 36 -1.50 -11.92 -4.28
CA ASP A 36 -1.75 -11.76 -5.72
C ASP A 36 -0.46 -11.53 -6.52
N LYS A 37 0.50 -10.82 -5.91
CA LYS A 37 1.79 -10.48 -6.51
C LYS A 37 2.91 -11.47 -6.18
N GLU A 38 2.61 -12.58 -5.51
CA GLU A 38 3.59 -13.59 -5.12
C GLU A 38 4.37 -14.11 -6.33
N ARG A 39 3.70 -14.22 -7.48
CA ARG A 39 4.31 -14.64 -8.76
C ARG A 39 5.35 -13.66 -9.32
N PHE A 40 5.31 -12.39 -8.90
CA PHE A 40 6.28 -11.36 -9.28
C PHE A 40 7.41 -11.22 -8.25
N TRP A 41 7.33 -11.93 -7.14
CA TRP A 41 8.36 -11.89 -6.12
C TRP A 41 9.55 -12.74 -6.54
N GLN A 42 10.74 -12.11 -6.59
CA GLN A 42 11.99 -12.81 -6.87
C GLN A 42 12.52 -13.41 -5.56
N THR A 43 12.51 -14.75 -5.50
CA THR A 43 13.04 -15.55 -4.39
C THR A 43 14.52 -15.23 -4.18
N GLY A 44 14.87 -14.69 -3.02
CA GLY A 44 16.22 -14.21 -2.69
C GLY A 44 16.29 -12.72 -2.32
N THR A 45 15.23 -11.96 -2.59
CA THR A 45 15.12 -10.55 -2.17
C THR A 45 14.47 -10.41 -0.79
N ASN A 46 14.71 -9.28 -0.10
CA ASN A 46 14.17 -9.03 1.24
C ASN A 46 12.64 -8.88 1.21
N LEU A 47 11.92 -9.93 1.61
CA LEU A 47 10.46 -9.97 1.70
C LEU A 47 9.88 -8.80 2.51
N GLY A 48 10.56 -8.37 3.57
CA GLY A 48 10.13 -7.23 4.38
C GLY A 48 10.16 -5.92 3.60
N ALA A 49 11.23 -5.66 2.85
CA ALA A 49 11.34 -4.47 2.00
C ALA A 49 10.26 -4.48 0.91
N TRP A 50 10.00 -5.64 0.30
CA TRP A 50 8.96 -5.79 -0.70
C TRP A 50 7.54 -5.52 -0.15
N LEU A 51 7.22 -6.06 1.03
CA LEU A 51 5.95 -5.78 1.71
C LEU A 51 5.80 -4.30 2.08
N PHE A 52 6.89 -3.63 2.50
CA PHE A 52 6.87 -2.19 2.76
C PHE A 52 6.57 -1.39 1.49
N THR A 53 7.17 -1.75 0.36
CA THR A 53 6.89 -1.13 -0.93
C THR A 53 5.42 -1.29 -1.34
N ILE A 54 4.83 -2.48 -1.17
CA ILE A 54 3.41 -2.71 -1.47
C ILE A 54 2.52 -1.84 -0.58
N MET A 55 2.79 -1.80 0.73
CA MET A 55 2.00 -1.03 1.69
C MET A 55 2.06 0.47 1.41
N HIS A 56 3.26 1.01 1.18
CA HIS A 56 3.44 2.43 0.90
C HIS A 56 2.72 2.85 -0.38
N ASN A 57 2.85 2.03 -1.43
CA ASN A 57 2.13 2.21 -2.68
C ASN A 57 0.61 2.27 -2.50
N GLN A 58 0.05 1.39 -1.66
CA GLN A 58 -1.37 1.38 -1.38
C GLN A 58 -1.80 2.63 -0.60
N HIS A 59 -1.02 3.04 0.40
CA HIS A 59 -1.31 4.23 1.20
C HIS A 59 -1.32 5.49 0.32
N LEU A 60 -0.32 5.65 -0.55
CA LEU A 60 -0.26 6.76 -1.51
C LEU A 60 -1.46 6.77 -2.46
N THR A 61 -1.83 5.62 -3.03
CA THR A 61 -3.02 5.53 -3.89
C THR A 61 -4.29 5.94 -3.14
N ARG A 62 -4.49 5.48 -1.89
CA ARG A 62 -5.66 5.84 -1.08
C ARG A 62 -5.72 7.35 -0.78
N SER A 63 -4.56 7.97 -0.50
CA SER A 63 -4.46 9.41 -0.26
C SER A 63 -4.70 10.23 -1.54
N LEU A 64 -4.17 9.77 -2.67
CA LEU A 64 -4.42 10.38 -3.98
C LEU A 64 -5.89 10.24 -4.40
N ASP A 65 -6.54 9.12 -4.14
CA ASP A 65 -7.96 8.92 -4.45
C ASP A 65 -8.85 9.77 -3.56
N ALA A 66 -8.49 9.97 -2.30
CA ALA A 66 -9.17 10.91 -1.42
C ALA A 66 -9.07 12.36 -1.95
N MET A 67 -7.88 12.76 -2.41
CA MET A 67 -7.65 14.08 -3.01
C MET A 67 -8.35 14.23 -4.37
N THR A 68 -8.28 13.20 -5.21
CA THR A 68 -8.87 13.18 -6.57
C THR A 68 -10.40 13.17 -6.53
N ARG A 69 -11.01 12.50 -5.54
CA ARG A 69 -12.48 12.55 -5.36
C ARG A 69 -12.99 13.96 -5.07
N ASN A 70 -12.21 14.80 -4.41
CA ASN A 70 -12.54 16.21 -4.20
C ASN A 70 -12.44 17.05 -5.49
N THR A 71 -11.54 16.68 -6.41
CA THR A 71 -11.40 17.33 -7.72
C THR A 71 -12.49 16.92 -8.71
N ARG A 72 -13.07 15.71 -8.58
CA ARG A 72 -14.03 15.18 -9.58
C ARG A 72 -15.39 15.90 -9.59
N SER A 73 -15.70 16.73 -8.59
CA SER A 73 -16.88 17.60 -8.61
C SER A 73 -16.73 18.84 -9.52
N LEU A 74 -15.51 19.13 -9.99
CA LEU A 74 -15.22 20.19 -10.96
C LEU A 74 -14.68 19.53 -12.23
N GLY A 75 -15.48 19.50 -13.29
CA GLY A 75 -15.19 18.80 -14.55
C GLY A 75 -13.94 19.30 -15.27
N SER A 76 -12.76 18.80 -14.90
CA SER A 76 -11.54 18.97 -15.69
C SER A 76 -10.67 17.70 -15.67
N ALA A 77 -10.13 17.38 -16.83
CA ALA A 77 -9.36 16.17 -17.10
C ALA A 77 -8.13 16.05 -16.17
N SER A 78 -8.00 14.92 -15.46
CA SER A 78 -6.86 14.66 -14.57
C SER A 78 -5.52 14.58 -15.34
N PRO A 79 -4.51 15.40 -15.02
CA PRO A 79 -3.20 15.39 -15.68
C PRO A 79 -2.24 14.25 -15.26
N LEU A 80 -2.56 13.46 -14.23
CA LEU A 80 -1.57 12.57 -13.59
C LEU A 80 -1.66 11.09 -14.02
N LYS A 81 -1.99 10.83 -15.28
CA LYS A 81 -1.96 9.48 -15.88
C LYS A 81 -0.54 9.14 -16.37
N SER A 82 0.50 9.17 -15.52
CA SER A 82 1.84 8.76 -16.00
C SER A 82 2.79 8.10 -15.00
N TRP A 83 2.46 7.95 -13.72
CA TRP A 83 3.45 7.48 -12.73
C TRP A 83 3.41 5.99 -12.35
N ARG A 84 2.87 5.10 -13.19
CA ARG A 84 2.93 3.65 -12.92
C ARG A 84 3.29 2.79 -14.14
N ARG A 85 4.52 2.93 -14.63
CA ARG A 85 5.31 1.85 -15.22
C ARG A 85 6.80 2.12 -15.00
N ARG A 86 7.35 1.56 -13.94
CA ARG A 86 8.72 1.03 -13.89
C ARG A 86 8.87 0.12 -12.68
#